data_AF-A0A6L8FD65-F1
#
_entry.id   AF-A0A6L8FD65-F1
#
_cell.length_a   1.000
_cell.length_b   1.000
_cell.length_c   1.000
_cell.angle_alpha   90.00
_cell.angle_beta   90.00
_cell.angle_gamma   90.00
#
_symmetry.space_group_name_H-M   'P 1'
#
loop_
_entity.id
_entity.type
_entity.pdbx_description
1 polymer ?
#
loop_
_entity_poly.entity_id
_entity_poly.type
_entity_poly.pdbx_seq_one_letter_code
_entity_poly.pdbx_strand_id
1 'polypeptide(L)'
;MLLHHNHRARAADVFGRIINKAPMRCAVSGAKLKSNAAYYWILRFIEARCRSCSGAVDRALMDGRMRLPRQITVEADAQVYRLNWLSRLDRRNVELSTYCTVDAESRFVLGMHANFDSNVDPFETNASAARKNELEIPEAFREHAHYWLAGDELKAGRAMERDGDIVGFCVTMGPLVDLLMVAPAHQRRGIGRVLLADAEARLFVEHAAIR
;
A
#
# COMPACT_ATOMS: atom_id res chain seq x y z
N MET A 1 8.00 -26.08 14.03
CA MET A 1 9.08 -26.75 13.26
C MET A 1 10.42 -26.24 13.75
N LEU A 2 11.13 -27.02 14.57
CA LEU A 2 12.43 -26.64 15.12
C LEU A 2 13.51 -26.86 14.06
N LEU A 3 14.22 -25.80 13.70
CA LEU A 3 15.34 -25.86 12.79
C LEU A 3 16.64 -26.25 13.49
N HIS A 4 17.41 -27.12 12.83
CA HIS A 4 18.81 -27.40 13.15
C HIS A 4 19.62 -26.09 13.27
N HIS A 5 20.54 -26.00 14.25
CA HIS A 5 21.34 -24.81 14.57
C HIS A 5 21.94 -24.11 13.34
N ASN A 6 22.47 -24.89 12.38
CA ASN A 6 23.08 -24.39 11.13
C ASN A 6 22.12 -23.56 10.25
N HIS A 7 20.81 -23.77 10.37
CA HIS A 7 19.82 -23.02 9.59
C HIS A 7 19.50 -21.66 10.22
N ARG A 8 19.74 -21.46 11.52
CA ARG A 8 19.56 -20.16 12.19
C ARG A 8 20.65 -19.16 11.77
N ALA A 9 21.91 -19.59 11.76
CA ALA A 9 23.02 -18.73 11.33
C ALA A 9 22.87 -18.29 9.87
N ARG A 10 22.48 -19.22 8.98
CA ARG A 10 22.18 -18.89 7.58
C ARG A 10 20.97 -17.97 7.44
N ALA A 11 19.91 -18.19 8.21
CA ALA A 11 18.75 -17.31 8.20
C ALA A 11 19.12 -15.88 8.64
N ALA A 12 19.97 -15.72 9.65
CA ALA A 12 20.46 -14.42 10.09
C ALA A 12 21.30 -13.72 9.00
N ASP A 13 22.20 -14.43 8.33
CA ASP A 13 22.99 -13.87 7.22
C ASP A 13 22.09 -13.45 6.04
N VAL A 14 21.16 -14.33 5.63
CA VAL A 14 20.18 -14.01 4.59
C VAL A 14 19.33 -12.80 4.98
N PHE A 15 18.86 -12.73 6.22
CA PHE A 15 18.07 -11.60 6.72
C PHE A 15 18.84 -10.29 6.67
N GLY A 16 20.09 -10.27 7.16
CA GLY A 16 20.95 -9.10 7.08
C GLY A 16 21.19 -8.62 5.65
N ARG A 17 21.35 -9.55 4.70
CA ARG A 17 21.49 -9.22 3.27
C ARG A 17 20.22 -8.61 2.68
N ILE A 18 19.04 -9.14 3.04
CA ILE A 18 17.75 -8.61 2.58
C ILE A 18 17.52 -7.19 3.09
N ILE A 19 17.80 -6.93 4.37
CA ILE A 19 17.68 -5.59 4.96
C ILE A 19 18.59 -4.58 4.23
N ASN A 20 19.78 -5.03 3.83
CA ASN A 20 20.71 -4.24 3.02
C ASN A 20 20.39 -4.24 1.52
N LYS A 21 19.17 -4.62 1.13
CA LYS A 21 18.67 -4.61 -0.26
C LYS A 21 19.55 -5.41 -1.23
N ALA A 22 20.23 -6.44 -0.76
CA ALA A 22 21.05 -7.29 -1.62
C ALA A 22 20.17 -8.03 -2.65
N PRO A 23 20.55 -8.07 -3.94
CA PRO A 23 19.83 -8.86 -4.93
C PRO A 23 19.77 -10.34 -4.52
N MET A 24 18.67 -11.03 -4.85
CA MET A 24 18.49 -12.45 -4.48
C MET A 24 19.70 -13.32 -4.83
N ARG A 25 20.29 -13.16 -6.03
CA ARG A 25 21.48 -13.93 -6.44
C ARG A 25 22.66 -13.71 -5.49
N CYS A 26 22.86 -12.47 -5.03
CA CYS A 26 23.91 -12.13 -4.06
C CYS A 26 23.59 -12.68 -2.66
N ALA A 27 22.31 -12.73 -2.28
CA ALA A 27 21.89 -13.34 -1.02
C ALA A 27 22.12 -14.86 -1.03
N VAL A 28 21.76 -15.53 -2.13
CA VAL A 28 21.95 -16.98 -2.32
C VAL A 28 23.43 -17.36 -2.33
N SER A 29 24.25 -16.66 -3.13
CA SER A 29 25.68 -16.95 -3.23
C SER A 29 26.43 -16.59 -1.94
N GLY A 30 26.15 -15.41 -1.37
CA GLY A 30 26.80 -14.91 -0.17
C GLY A 30 26.54 -15.79 1.06
N ALA A 31 25.30 -16.25 1.22
CA ALA A 31 24.92 -17.18 2.30
C ALA A 31 25.25 -18.66 2.00
N LYS A 32 25.93 -18.94 0.87
CA LYS A 32 26.34 -20.28 0.43
C LYS A 32 25.16 -21.28 0.40
N LEU A 33 24.01 -20.83 -0.12
CA LEU A 33 22.83 -21.67 -0.24
C LEU A 33 22.95 -22.59 -1.47
N LYS A 34 22.45 -23.82 -1.33
CA LYS A 34 22.53 -24.84 -2.39
C LYS A 34 21.57 -24.59 -3.56
N SER A 35 20.50 -23.82 -3.35
CA SER A 35 19.47 -23.58 -4.38
C SER A 35 18.58 -22.38 -4.03
N ASN A 36 17.84 -21.88 -5.02
CA ASN A 36 16.77 -20.89 -4.80
C ASN A 36 15.65 -21.45 -3.90
N ALA A 37 15.37 -22.75 -3.97
CA ALA A 37 14.39 -23.38 -3.10
C ALA A 37 14.80 -23.26 -1.62
N ALA A 38 16.08 -23.45 -1.31
CA ALA A 38 16.59 -23.24 0.06
C ALA A 38 16.44 -21.78 0.52
N TYR A 39 16.60 -20.82 -0.39
CA TYR A 39 16.38 -19.40 -0.11
C TYR A 39 14.91 -19.10 0.22
N TYR A 40 13.96 -19.53 -0.61
CA TYR A 40 12.53 -19.34 -0.33
C TYR A 40 12.08 -20.03 0.96
N TRP A 41 12.66 -21.20 1.26
CA TRP A 41 12.41 -21.89 2.51
C TRP A 41 12.90 -21.07 3.72
N ILE A 42 14.10 -20.47 3.63
CA ILE A 42 14.62 -19.54 4.65
C ILE A 42 13.75 -18.29 4.75
N LEU A 43 13.25 -17.74 3.64
CA LEU A 43 12.34 -16.59 3.67
C LEU A 43 11.08 -16.88 4.48
N ARG A 44 10.44 -18.03 4.26
CA ARG A 44 9.27 -18.46 5.05
C ARG A 44 9.60 -18.61 6.53
N PHE A 45 10.80 -19.11 6.86
CA PHE A 45 11.25 -19.18 8.24
C PHE A 45 11.44 -17.78 8.87
N ILE A 46 12.10 -16.86 8.16
CA ILE A 46 12.29 -15.48 8.59
C ILE A 46 10.93 -14.82 8.82
N GLU A 47 10.03 -14.91 7.85
CA GLU A 47 8.66 -14.38 7.95
C GLU A 47 7.95 -14.90 9.21
N ALA A 48 7.96 -16.22 9.44
CA ALA A 48 7.34 -16.81 10.62
C ALA A 48 7.94 -16.27 11.93
N ARG A 49 9.26 -16.00 11.97
CA ARG A 49 9.92 -15.39 13.13
C ARG A 49 9.55 -13.92 13.30
N CYS A 50 9.50 -13.14 12.22
CA CYS A 50 9.05 -11.75 12.26
C CYS A 50 7.61 -11.65 12.75
N ARG A 51 6.68 -12.46 12.19
CA ARG A 51 5.28 -12.53 12.64
C ARG A 51 5.17 -12.94 14.12
N SER A 52 5.97 -13.91 14.56
CA SER A 52 6.00 -14.31 15.98
C SER A 52 6.51 -13.19 16.89
N CYS A 53 7.47 -12.40 16.43
CA CYS A 53 8.03 -11.27 17.18
C CYS A 53 7.00 -10.14 17.28
N SER A 54 6.44 -9.70 16.15
CA SER A 54 5.38 -8.68 16.08
C SER A 54 4.20 -9.08 16.95
N GLY A 55 3.67 -10.29 16.75
CA GLY A 55 2.51 -10.76 17.50
C GLY A 55 2.75 -10.91 19.00
N ALA A 56 4.00 -11.06 19.46
CA ALA A 56 4.30 -11.06 20.89
C ALA A 56 4.14 -9.66 21.50
N VAL A 57 4.50 -8.62 20.75
CA VAL A 57 4.31 -7.22 21.15
C VAL A 57 2.83 -6.85 21.09
N ASP A 58 2.12 -7.23 20.01
CA ASP A 58 0.68 -6.97 19.87
C ASP A 58 -0.10 -7.60 21.03
N ARG A 59 0.20 -8.85 21.38
CA ARG A 59 -0.40 -9.51 22.56
C ARG A 59 -0.06 -8.79 23.86
N ALA A 60 1.19 -8.34 24.04
CA ALA A 60 1.55 -7.61 25.25
C ALA A 60 0.78 -6.30 25.38
N LEU A 61 0.52 -5.61 24.27
CA LEU A 61 -0.29 -4.39 24.25
C LEU A 61 -1.77 -4.68 24.56
N MET A 62 -2.36 -5.69 23.90
CA MET A 62 -3.76 -6.09 24.11
C MET A 62 -4.03 -6.62 25.53
N ASP A 63 -3.09 -7.36 26.10
CA ASP A 63 -3.17 -7.89 27.46
C ASP A 63 -2.83 -6.83 28.53
N GLY A 64 -2.46 -5.61 28.12
CA GLY A 64 -2.09 -4.51 29.02
C GLY A 64 -0.73 -4.66 29.72
N ARG A 65 0.07 -5.68 29.35
CA ARG A 65 1.46 -5.89 29.82
C ARG A 65 2.44 -4.86 29.25
N MET A 66 2.09 -4.29 28.11
CA MET A 66 2.72 -3.13 27.50
C MET A 66 1.67 -2.03 27.38
N ARG A 67 2.07 -0.78 27.58
CA ARG A 67 1.21 0.39 27.35
C ARG A 67 1.92 1.35 26.42
N LEU A 68 1.18 1.91 25.49
CA LEU A 68 1.68 3.04 24.71
C LEU A 68 1.85 4.25 25.62
N PRO A 69 2.82 5.14 25.31
CA PRO A 69 2.95 6.42 25.99
C PRO A 69 1.65 7.22 25.94
N ARG A 70 1.43 8.07 26.95
CA ARG A 70 0.24 8.94 27.02
C ARG A 70 0.19 9.96 25.88
N GLN A 71 1.35 10.37 25.38
CA GLN A 71 1.51 11.23 24.22
C GLN A 71 2.37 10.47 23.21
N ILE A 72 1.87 10.39 21.98
CA ILE A 72 2.55 9.70 20.88
C ILE A 72 2.86 10.76 19.84
N THR A 73 4.12 10.83 19.42
CA THR A 73 4.51 11.67 18.28
C THR A 73 4.60 10.77 17.07
N VAL A 74 3.66 10.88 16.14
CA VAL A 74 3.63 10.01 14.97
C VAL A 74 4.54 10.57 13.88
N GLU A 75 5.56 9.81 13.52
CA GLU A 75 6.37 10.02 12.32
C GLU A 75 5.95 9.02 11.25
N ALA A 76 5.91 9.45 10.00
CA ALA A 76 5.57 8.60 8.87
C ALA A 76 6.70 8.61 7.83
N ASP A 77 6.99 7.44 7.27
CA ASP A 77 7.91 7.27 6.15
C ASP A 77 7.26 6.41 5.06
N ALA A 78 7.66 6.65 3.82
CA ALA A 78 7.17 5.92 2.66
C ALA A 78 8.35 5.39 1.86
N GLN A 79 8.31 4.10 1.55
CA GLN A 79 9.30 3.45 0.72
C GLN A 79 8.66 2.87 -0.53
N VAL A 80 9.27 3.15 -1.68
CA VAL A 80 8.81 2.68 -2.98
C VAL A 80 9.85 1.76 -3.61
N TYR A 81 9.41 0.58 -4.03
CA TYR A 81 10.21 -0.42 -4.72
C TYR A 81 9.60 -0.71 -6.10
N ARG A 82 10.35 -0.38 -7.15
CA ARG A 82 9.98 -0.72 -8.52
C ARG A 82 10.54 -2.08 -8.88
N LEU A 83 9.64 -3.03 -9.11
CA LEU A 83 9.96 -4.40 -9.49
C LEU A 83 9.70 -4.59 -10.98
N ASN A 84 10.72 -5.08 -11.68
CA ASN A 84 10.55 -5.63 -13.01
C ASN A 84 10.20 -7.10 -12.86
N TRP A 85 9.00 -7.51 -13.27
CA TRP A 85 8.65 -8.92 -13.25
C TRP A 85 9.56 -9.71 -14.19
N LEU A 86 9.94 -10.92 -13.75
CA LEU A 86 10.79 -11.83 -14.51
C LEU A 86 10.08 -12.45 -15.73
N SER A 87 8.78 -12.19 -15.90
CA SER A 87 8.04 -12.72 -17.04
C SER A 87 8.52 -12.06 -18.32
N ARG A 88 9.00 -12.86 -19.27
CA ARG A 88 9.36 -12.35 -20.61
C ARG A 88 8.13 -11.85 -21.38
N LEU A 89 6.93 -12.32 -21.00
CA LEU A 89 5.65 -12.01 -21.63
C LEU A 89 4.99 -10.75 -21.05
N ASP A 90 5.24 -10.43 -19.78
CA ASP A 90 4.71 -9.24 -19.12
C ASP A 90 5.84 -8.48 -18.43
N ARG A 91 6.25 -7.37 -19.07
CA ARG A 91 7.36 -6.50 -18.64
C ARG A 91 6.87 -5.23 -17.96
N ARG A 92 5.62 -5.18 -17.52
CA ARG A 92 5.15 -4.01 -16.78
C ARG A 92 5.94 -3.88 -15.48
N ASN A 93 6.40 -2.66 -15.22
CA ASN A 93 7.01 -2.33 -13.94
C ASN A 93 5.88 -2.25 -12.92
N VAL A 94 6.00 -3.00 -11.83
CA VAL A 94 5.06 -2.91 -10.70
C VAL A 94 5.74 -2.15 -9.59
N GLU A 95 5.05 -1.15 -9.08
CA GLU A 95 5.50 -0.36 -7.96
C GLU A 95 4.87 -0.92 -6.67
N LEU A 96 5.72 -1.44 -5.79
CA LEU A 96 5.34 -1.78 -4.43
C LEU A 96 5.69 -0.61 -3.53
N SER A 97 4.67 0.04 -2.97
CA SER A 97 4.85 1.09 -1.98
C SER A 97 4.52 0.54 -0.60
N THR A 98 5.35 0.90 0.38
CA THR A 98 5.11 0.62 1.79
C THR A 98 5.10 1.92 2.57
N TYR A 99 4.07 2.14 3.37
CA TYR A 99 3.97 3.27 4.29
C TYR A 99 4.13 2.75 5.71
N CYS A 100 4.98 3.40 6.48
CA CYS A 100 5.27 3.03 7.86
C CYS A 100 5.00 4.23 8.76
N THR A 101 4.30 4.00 9.86
CA THR A 101 4.10 4.98 10.92
C THR A 101 4.73 4.48 12.20
N VAL A 102 5.47 5.35 12.87
CA VAL A 102 6.19 5.03 14.10
C VAL A 102 5.92 6.09 15.15
N ASP A 103 5.97 5.68 16.42
CA ASP A 103 6.12 6.63 17.52
C ASP A 103 7.58 7.12 17.57
N ALA A 104 7.79 8.42 17.47
CA ALA A 104 9.11 9.04 17.42
C ALA A 104 9.93 8.82 18.70
N GLU A 105 9.26 8.75 19.86
CA GLU A 105 9.94 8.59 21.15
C GLU A 105 10.32 7.14 21.41
N SER A 106 9.34 6.23 21.44
CA SER A 106 9.59 4.81 21.74
C SER A 106 10.16 4.03 20.56
N ARG A 107 10.14 4.61 19.35
CA ARG A 107 10.46 3.93 18.08
C ARG A 107 9.60 2.70 17.82
N PHE A 108 8.44 2.64 18.47
CA PHE A 108 7.47 1.59 18.25
C PHE A 108 6.80 1.78 16.89
N VAL A 109 6.78 0.73 16.07
CA VAL A 109 6.09 0.75 14.77
C VAL A 109 4.60 0.58 15.02
N LEU A 110 3.83 1.64 14.76
CA LEU A 110 2.38 1.66 14.91
C LEU A 110 1.69 0.89 13.78
N GLY A 111 2.28 0.92 12.58
CA GLY A 111 1.74 0.25 11.41
C GLY A 111 2.72 0.29 10.25
N MET A 112 2.72 -0.76 9.44
CA MET A 112 3.44 -0.81 8.17
C MET A 112 2.55 -1.52 7.14
N HIS A 113 2.16 -0.78 6.11
CA HIS A 113 1.20 -1.25 5.12
C HIS A 113 1.83 -1.22 3.73
N ALA A 114 1.76 -2.35 3.03
CA ALA A 114 2.09 -2.43 1.62
C ALA A 114 0.83 -2.20 0.77
N ASN A 115 0.97 -1.64 -0.42
CA ASN A 115 -0.10 -1.57 -1.42
C ASN A 115 -0.45 -2.94 -2.06
N PHE A 116 -0.12 -4.03 -1.38
CA PHE A 116 -0.33 -5.40 -1.83
C PHE A 116 -0.55 -6.32 -0.63
N ASP A 117 -1.64 -7.09 -0.66
CA ASP A 117 -1.89 -8.21 0.25
C ASP A 117 -2.18 -9.47 -0.56
N SER A 118 -1.34 -10.50 -0.40
CA SER A 118 -1.49 -11.77 -1.11
C SER A 118 -2.59 -12.68 -0.54
N ASN A 119 -3.13 -12.36 0.63
CA ASN A 119 -4.14 -13.19 1.31
C ASN A 119 -5.56 -12.72 1.01
N VAL A 120 -5.72 -11.66 0.22
CA VAL A 120 -6.99 -11.00 -0.02
C VAL A 120 -7.34 -11.13 -1.50
N ASP A 121 -8.55 -11.61 -1.77
CA ASP A 121 -9.13 -11.55 -3.11
C ASP A 121 -9.86 -10.20 -3.26
N PRO A 122 -9.43 -9.33 -4.18
CA PRO A 122 -10.08 -8.04 -4.39
C PRO A 122 -11.55 -8.18 -4.78
N PHE A 123 -11.96 -9.23 -5.49
CA PHE A 123 -13.36 -9.43 -5.87
C PHE A 123 -14.23 -9.82 -4.68
N GLU A 124 -13.73 -10.68 -3.79
CA GLU A 124 -14.46 -11.05 -2.58
C GLU A 124 -14.59 -9.87 -1.60
N THR A 125 -13.50 -9.10 -1.42
CA THR A 125 -13.50 -7.88 -0.61
C THR A 125 -14.52 -6.88 -1.13
N ASN A 126 -14.54 -6.63 -2.44
CA ASN A 126 -15.50 -5.72 -3.04
C ASN A 126 -16.95 -6.20 -2.91
N ALA A 127 -17.20 -7.49 -3.10
CA ALA A 127 -18.54 -8.06 -2.88
C ALA A 127 -18.97 -7.97 -1.41
N SER A 128 -18.04 -8.12 -0.46
CA SER A 128 -18.28 -7.93 0.98
C SER A 128 -18.65 -6.48 1.30
N ALA A 129 -17.84 -5.53 0.87
CA ALA A 129 -18.05 -4.11 1.09
C ALA A 129 -19.36 -3.60 0.46
N ALA A 130 -19.69 -4.08 -0.75
CA ALA A 130 -20.96 -3.75 -1.41
C ALA A 130 -22.17 -4.24 -0.61
N ARG A 131 -22.14 -5.47 -0.07
CA ARG A 131 -23.21 -6.00 0.79
C ARG A 131 -23.41 -5.18 2.06
N LYS A 132 -22.36 -4.49 2.53
CA LYS A 132 -22.36 -3.64 3.72
C LYS A 132 -22.61 -2.17 3.41
N ASN A 133 -22.82 -1.81 2.14
CA ASN A 133 -22.94 -0.43 1.68
C ASN A 133 -21.80 0.48 2.20
N GLU A 134 -20.57 -0.05 2.25
CA GLU A 134 -19.45 0.66 2.86
C GLU A 134 -19.09 1.96 2.15
N LEU A 135 -19.42 2.08 0.87
CA LEU A 135 -19.25 3.34 0.15
C LEU A 135 -20.00 4.49 0.83
N GLU A 136 -21.17 4.26 1.42
CA GLU A 136 -21.96 5.29 2.13
C GLU A 136 -21.43 5.63 3.53
N ILE A 137 -20.50 4.82 4.04
CA ILE A 137 -19.85 5.03 5.32
C ILE A 137 -18.57 5.87 5.10
N PRO A 138 -18.25 6.84 5.97
CA PRO A 138 -16.98 7.54 5.88
C PRO A 138 -15.81 6.56 5.93
N GLU A 139 -14.81 6.76 5.07
CA GLU A 139 -13.73 5.81 4.79
C GLU A 139 -13.08 5.24 6.06
N ALA A 140 -12.76 6.10 7.03
CA ALA A 140 -12.12 5.72 8.29
C ALA A 140 -12.93 4.76 9.18
N PHE A 141 -14.23 4.59 8.93
CA PHE A 141 -15.12 3.71 9.70
C PHE A 141 -15.59 2.48 8.92
N ARG A 142 -15.12 2.29 7.69
CA ARG A 142 -15.40 1.10 6.88
C ARG A 142 -14.66 -0.11 7.47
N GLU A 143 -15.24 -1.29 7.36
CA GLU A 143 -14.53 -2.52 7.73
C GLU A 143 -13.35 -2.78 6.81
N HIS A 144 -13.50 -2.45 5.53
CA HIS A 144 -12.47 -2.61 4.51
C HIS A 144 -11.71 -1.30 4.24
N ALA A 145 -11.61 -0.39 5.21
CA ALA A 145 -10.93 0.91 5.07
C ALA A 145 -9.47 0.83 4.60
N HIS A 146 -8.82 -0.33 4.77
CA HIS A 146 -7.44 -0.57 4.35
C HIS A 146 -7.30 -0.89 2.85
N TYR A 147 -8.41 -1.05 2.12
CA TYR A 147 -8.43 -1.41 0.71
C TYR A 147 -9.15 -0.34 -0.11
N TRP A 148 -8.67 -0.14 -1.33
CA TRP A 148 -9.41 0.64 -2.32
C TRP A 148 -10.61 -0.17 -2.81
N LEU A 149 -11.82 0.32 -2.56
CA LEU A 149 -13.04 -0.35 -2.97
C LEU A 149 -13.47 0.12 -4.36
N ALA A 150 -14.07 -0.78 -5.13
CA ALA A 150 -14.73 -0.47 -6.37
C ALA A 150 -15.85 0.53 -6.09
N GLY A 151 -15.76 1.69 -6.73
CA GLY A 151 -16.62 2.85 -6.49
C GLY A 151 -15.95 3.99 -5.73
N ASP A 152 -14.80 3.77 -5.08
CA ASP A 152 -14.00 4.90 -4.54
C ASP A 152 -13.50 5.78 -5.68
N GLU A 153 -13.18 5.19 -6.84
CA GLU A 153 -12.87 5.92 -8.07
C GLU A 153 -14.05 6.74 -8.61
N LEU A 154 -15.29 6.34 -8.33
CA LEU A 154 -16.50 7.06 -8.78
C LEU A 154 -16.83 8.25 -7.87
N LYS A 155 -16.50 8.16 -6.58
CA LYS A 155 -16.61 9.29 -5.65
C LYS A 155 -15.58 10.37 -5.96
N ALA A 156 -14.40 9.95 -6.39
CA ALA A 156 -13.31 10.84 -6.71
C ALA A 156 -13.38 11.36 -8.17
N GLY A 157 -13.91 10.57 -9.12
CA GLY A 157 -13.80 10.81 -10.56
C GLY A 157 -14.99 11.51 -11.24
N ARG A 158 -14.68 12.34 -12.23
CA ARG A 158 -15.60 12.92 -13.22
C ARG A 158 -15.03 12.73 -14.62
N ALA A 159 -15.80 12.09 -15.49
CA ALA A 159 -15.49 11.98 -16.90
C ALA A 159 -16.22 13.08 -17.68
N MET A 160 -15.54 13.70 -18.64
CA MET A 160 -16.17 14.53 -19.64
C MET A 160 -16.34 13.70 -20.92
N GLU A 161 -17.59 13.57 -21.34
CA GLU A 161 -17.96 12.88 -22.57
C GLU A 161 -18.28 13.90 -23.67
N ARG A 162 -17.93 13.57 -24.91
CA ARG A 162 -18.33 14.34 -26.09
C ARG A 162 -18.52 13.38 -27.26
N ASP A 163 -19.67 13.48 -27.91
CA ASP A 163 -20.03 12.66 -29.08
C ASP A 163 -19.92 11.13 -28.82
N GLY A 164 -20.14 10.69 -27.58
CA GLY A 164 -20.03 9.28 -27.17
C GLY A 164 -18.65 8.86 -26.65
N ASP A 165 -17.63 9.72 -26.76
CA ASP A 165 -16.26 9.42 -26.33
C ASP A 165 -15.90 10.14 -25.03
N ILE A 166 -15.20 9.44 -24.12
CA ILE A 166 -14.58 10.08 -22.95
C ILE A 166 -13.37 10.89 -23.42
N VAL A 167 -13.51 12.21 -23.40
CA VAL A 167 -12.50 13.16 -23.89
C VAL A 167 -11.64 13.74 -22.76
N GLY A 168 -12.03 13.54 -21.50
CA GLY A 168 -11.22 13.90 -20.35
C GLY A 168 -11.76 13.30 -19.05
N PHE A 169 -10.91 13.28 -18.03
CA PHE A 169 -11.20 12.70 -16.73
C PHE A 169 -10.52 13.51 -15.63
N CYS A 170 -11.22 13.75 -14.53
CA CYS A 170 -10.73 14.49 -13.37
C CYS A 170 -11.05 13.73 -12.11
N VAL A 171 -10.06 13.50 -11.25
CA VAL A 171 -10.19 12.85 -9.95
C VAL A 171 -9.86 13.87 -8.86
N THR A 172 -10.72 13.98 -7.87
CA THR A 172 -10.53 14.80 -6.67
C THR A 172 -10.41 13.91 -5.45
N MET A 173 -9.42 14.17 -4.59
CA MET A 173 -9.20 13.46 -3.33
C MET A 173 -9.13 14.49 -2.19
N GLY A 174 -10.17 14.52 -1.35
CA GLY A 174 -10.32 15.59 -0.35
C GLY A 174 -10.28 16.98 -1.00
N PRO A 175 -9.48 17.94 -0.48
CA PRO A 175 -9.40 19.30 -1.03
C PRO A 175 -8.57 19.42 -2.32
N LEU A 176 -8.05 18.31 -2.87
CA LEU A 176 -7.08 18.33 -3.96
C LEU A 176 -7.67 17.77 -5.25
N VAL A 177 -7.22 18.32 -6.37
CA VAL A 177 -7.30 17.65 -7.68
C VAL A 177 -6.12 16.68 -7.76
N ASP A 178 -6.42 15.39 -7.70
CA ASP A 178 -5.44 14.31 -7.68
C ASP A 178 -4.97 13.94 -9.10
N LEU A 179 -5.93 13.83 -10.02
CA LEU A 179 -5.66 13.52 -11.42
C LEU A 179 -6.50 14.42 -12.32
N LEU A 180 -5.90 15.03 -13.34
CA LEU A 180 -6.64 15.66 -14.42
C LEU A 180 -6.00 15.29 -15.75
N MET A 181 -6.76 14.64 -16.61
CA MET A 181 -6.30 14.15 -17.89
C MET A 181 -7.27 14.55 -19.00
N VAL A 182 -6.70 14.89 -20.15
CA VAL A 182 -7.44 15.15 -21.39
C VAL A 182 -6.89 14.22 -22.45
N ALA A 183 -7.79 13.52 -23.15
CA ALA A 183 -7.43 12.61 -24.23
C ALA A 183 -6.53 13.35 -25.24
N PRO A 184 -5.40 12.76 -25.68
CA PRO A 184 -4.41 13.46 -26.51
C PRO A 184 -4.99 14.17 -27.74
N ALA A 185 -5.95 13.53 -28.43
CA ALA A 185 -6.62 14.09 -29.61
C ALA A 185 -7.49 15.34 -29.32
N HIS A 186 -7.82 15.58 -28.04
CA HIS A 186 -8.71 16.64 -27.59
C HIS A 186 -8.00 17.68 -26.70
N GLN A 187 -6.67 17.59 -26.57
CA GLN A 187 -5.87 18.59 -25.85
C GLN A 187 -5.94 19.97 -26.52
N ARG A 188 -5.69 21.03 -25.73
CA ARG A 188 -5.73 22.45 -26.15
C ARG A 188 -7.09 22.95 -26.67
N ARG A 189 -8.18 22.23 -26.37
CA ARG A 189 -9.55 22.62 -26.72
C ARG A 189 -10.36 23.17 -25.53
N GLY A 190 -9.68 23.58 -24.46
CA GLY A 190 -10.32 24.09 -23.24
C GLY A 190 -10.93 23.03 -22.31
N ILE A 191 -10.92 21.75 -22.68
CA ILE A 191 -11.47 20.64 -21.88
C ILE A 191 -10.87 20.59 -20.47
N GLY A 192 -9.55 20.70 -20.36
CA GLY A 192 -8.88 20.69 -19.05
C GLY A 192 -9.31 21.86 -18.16
N ARG A 193 -9.58 23.04 -18.75
CA ARG A 193 -10.10 24.20 -18.01
C ARG A 193 -11.51 23.95 -17.49
N VAL A 194 -12.37 23.32 -18.29
CA VAL A 194 -13.75 22.99 -17.89
C VAL A 194 -13.74 21.96 -16.76
N LEU A 195 -12.95 20.91 -16.89
CA LEU A 195 -12.79 19.89 -15.84
C LEU A 195 -12.24 20.48 -14.53
N LEU A 196 -11.25 21.38 -14.63
CA LEU A 196 -10.69 22.04 -13.46
C LEU A 196 -11.69 22.99 -12.79
N ALA A 197 -12.43 23.78 -13.58
CA ALA A 197 -13.46 24.68 -13.05
C ALA A 197 -14.61 23.92 -12.37
N ASP A 198 -15.02 22.77 -12.91
CA ASP A 198 -15.98 21.87 -12.26
C ASP A 198 -15.44 21.33 -10.93
N ALA A 199 -14.17 20.89 -10.91
CA ALA A 199 -13.52 20.42 -9.70
C ALA A 199 -13.43 21.53 -8.64
N GLU A 200 -12.98 22.73 -9.01
CA GLU A 200 -12.91 23.90 -8.12
C GLU A 200 -14.29 24.25 -7.55
N ALA A 201 -15.33 24.32 -8.38
CA ALA A 201 -16.68 24.64 -7.93
C ALA A 201 -17.19 23.65 -6.87
N ARG A 202 -16.89 22.36 -7.03
CA ARG A 202 -17.26 21.32 -6.05
C ARG A 202 -16.42 21.41 -4.79
N LEU A 203 -15.10 21.48 -4.94
CA LEU A 203 -14.16 21.54 -3.82
C LEU A 203 -14.41 22.77 -2.94
N PHE A 204 -14.75 23.92 -3.52
CA PHE A 204 -15.07 25.12 -2.75
C PHE A 204 -16.42 25.07 -2.04
N VAL A 205 -17.35 24.23 -2.49
CA VAL A 205 -18.61 23.96 -1.78
C VAL A 205 -18.37 23.01 -0.61
N GLU A 206 -17.59 21.95 -0.82
CA GLU A 206 -17.35 20.91 0.18
C GLU A 206 -16.28 21.31 1.22
N HIS A 207 -15.35 22.19 0.86
CA HIS A 207 -14.21 22.57 1.68
C HIS A 207 -14.05 24.09 1.75
N ALA A 208 -14.76 24.71 2.71
CA ALA A 208 -14.76 26.16 2.93
C ALA A 208 -13.38 26.77 3.27
N ALA A 209 -12.40 25.93 3.65
CA ALA A 209 -11.04 26.35 3.99
C ALA A 209 -10.15 26.67 2.78
N ILE A 210 -10.60 26.39 1.54
CA ILE A 210 -9.83 26.60 0.30
C ILE A 210 -10.16 27.95 -0.37
N ARG A 211 -10.83 28.88 0.32
CA ARG A 211 -11.10 30.23 -0.20
C ARG A 211 -9.93 31.19 0.01
#